data_AF-Q9C1A1-F1
#
_entry.id   AF-Q9C1A1-F1
#
_cell.length_a   1.000
_cell.length_b   1.000
_cell.length_c   1.000
_cell.angle_alpha   90.00
_cell.angle_beta   90.00
_cell.angle_gamma   90.00
#
_symmetry.space_group_name_H-M   'P 1'
#
loop_
_entity.id
_entity.type
_entity.pdbx_description
1 polymer ?
#
loop_
_entity_poly.entity_id
_entity_poly.type
_entity_poly.pdbx_seq_one_letter_code
_entity_poly.pdbx_strand_id
1 'polypeptide(L)'
;QTAKVIADVTAKYPDGDTTITGPIIATTLALLCGIISAAVGFLRLGFLVELISLNAVAGFMTGSAFNILWGQVPALMGYNKLVNTRVATYKIVIDSLKHLPDTTLDAAFGLIPLFILYTWKWWCGTYGPRLNDRFNSKKPRLHKIVKWTYFYAQASRNGIIIIVFTCIAWAITR
;
A
#
# COMPACT_ATOMS: atom_id res chain seq x y z
N GLN A 1 -1.68 -5.93 9.73
CA GLN A 1 -2.51 -6.83 10.56
C GLN A 1 -1.82 -8.17 10.77
N THR A 2 -1.47 -8.91 9.71
CA THR A 2 -0.68 -10.16 9.82
C THR A 2 0.63 -9.99 10.61
N ALA A 3 1.40 -8.93 10.33
CA ALA A 3 2.62 -8.61 11.07
C ALA A 3 2.40 -8.39 12.59
N LYS A 4 1.21 -7.93 12.98
CA LYS A 4 0.85 -7.73 14.39
C LYS A 4 0.50 -9.07 15.05
N VAL A 5 -0.27 -9.92 14.36
CA VAL A 5 -0.56 -11.29 14.82
C VAL A 5 0.73 -12.09 14.98
N ILE A 6 1.67 -11.97 14.04
CA ILE A 6 3.00 -12.60 14.16
C ILE A 6 3.70 -12.10 15.43
N ALA A 7 3.76 -10.79 15.66
CA ALA A 7 4.37 -10.24 16.87
C ALA A 7 3.68 -10.71 18.16
N ASP A 8 2.34 -10.75 18.19
CA ASP A 8 1.56 -11.17 19.35
C ASP A 8 1.72 -12.68 19.64
N VAL A 9 1.80 -13.50 18.59
CA VAL A 9 2.05 -14.95 18.71
C VAL A 9 3.50 -15.18 19.16
N THR A 10 4.48 -14.53 18.54
CA THR A 10 5.89 -14.63 18.94
C THR A 10 6.11 -14.15 20.38
N ALA A 11 5.40 -13.12 20.85
CA ALA A 11 5.50 -12.65 22.24
C ALA A 11 4.99 -13.67 23.28
N LYS A 12 4.09 -14.59 22.89
CA LYS A 12 3.56 -15.65 23.77
C LYS A 12 4.44 -16.90 23.81
N TYR A 13 5.43 -17.01 22.94
CA TYR A 13 6.41 -18.09 22.90
C TYR A 13 7.82 -17.50 23.05
N PRO A 14 8.28 -17.22 24.29
CA PRO A 14 9.55 -16.53 24.54
C PRO A 14 10.79 -17.40 24.29
N ASP A 15 10.63 -18.72 24.24
CA ASP A 15 11.74 -19.65 24.21
C ASP A 15 12.09 -20.04 22.78
N GLY A 16 13.05 -19.31 22.19
CA GLY A 16 14.17 -19.80 21.36
C GLY A 16 13.96 -20.88 20.28
N ASP A 17 12.75 -21.28 19.96
CA ASP A 17 12.47 -22.40 19.08
C ASP A 17 12.49 -21.88 17.63
N THR A 18 13.62 -22.09 16.96
CA THR A 18 13.88 -21.68 15.57
C THR A 18 12.92 -22.33 14.55
N THR A 19 12.02 -23.19 15.03
CA THR A 19 10.99 -23.86 14.24
C THR A 19 9.79 -22.97 13.93
N ILE A 20 9.45 -21.98 14.78
CA ILE A 20 8.29 -21.09 14.57
C ILE A 20 8.74 -19.78 13.93
N THR A 21 8.91 -19.81 12.61
CA THR A 21 9.29 -18.63 11.82
C THR A 21 8.06 -17.82 11.42
N GLY A 22 8.19 -16.50 11.32
CA GLY A 22 7.11 -15.60 10.86
C GLY A 22 6.37 -16.03 9.58
N PRO A 23 7.05 -16.56 8.54
CA PRO A 23 6.38 -17.13 7.36
C PRO A 23 5.47 -18.30 7.68
N ILE A 24 5.83 -19.17 8.63
CA ILE A 24 5.02 -20.33 9.03
C ILE A 24 3.74 -19.84 9.72
N ILE A 25 3.84 -18.86 10.62
CA ILE A 25 2.67 -18.24 11.24
C ILE A 25 1.75 -17.64 10.17
N ALA A 26 2.33 -16.94 9.18
CA ALA A 26 1.58 -16.33 8.09
C ALA A 26 0.88 -17.36 7.19
N THR A 27 1.56 -18.47 6.83
CA THR A 27 0.97 -19.53 6.00
C THR A 27 -0.11 -20.30 6.75
N THR A 28 0.09 -20.62 8.03
CA THR A 28 -0.94 -21.24 8.87
C THR A 28 -2.16 -20.34 9.02
N LEU A 29 -1.97 -19.03 9.27
CA LEU A 29 -3.07 -18.08 9.34
C LEU A 29 -3.83 -17.99 8.01
N ALA A 30 -3.10 -17.94 6.87
CA ALA A 30 -3.71 -17.93 5.55
C ALA A 30 -4.51 -19.20 5.27
N LEU A 31 -3.99 -20.37 5.67
CA LEU A 31 -4.69 -21.65 5.55
C LEU A 31 -6.00 -21.65 6.36
N LEU A 32 -5.95 -21.20 7.62
CA LEU A 32 -7.13 -21.09 8.48
C LEU A 32 -8.18 -20.14 7.88
N CYS A 33 -7.77 -18.96 7.40
CA CYS A 33 -8.66 -18.03 6.71
C CYS A 33 -9.27 -18.66 5.45
N GLY A 34 -8.51 -19.44 4.70
CA GLY A 34 -8.97 -20.18 3.52
C GLY A 34 -10.01 -21.24 3.86
N ILE A 35 -9.77 -22.06 4.89
CA ILE A 35 -10.71 -23.09 5.36
C ILE A 35 -12.03 -22.46 5.81
N ILE A 36 -11.98 -21.37 6.59
CA ILE A 36 -13.17 -20.66 7.04
C ILE A 36 -13.94 -20.08 5.85
N SER A 37 -13.24 -19.43 4.91
CA SER A 37 -13.87 -18.86 3.71
C SER A 37 -14.51 -19.92 2.83
N ALA A 38 -13.87 -21.09 2.68
CA ALA A 38 -14.41 -22.22 1.95
C ALA A 38 -15.66 -22.79 2.63
N ALA A 39 -15.64 -22.98 3.96
CA ALA A 39 -16.80 -23.45 4.73
C ALA A 39 -18.00 -22.50 4.59
N VAL A 40 -17.78 -21.19 4.68
CA VAL A 40 -18.80 -20.15 4.46
C VAL A 40 -19.39 -20.24 3.04
N GLY A 41 -18.54 -20.47 2.03
CA GLY A 41 -18.96 -20.66 0.64
C GLY A 41 -19.79 -21.92 0.43
N PHE A 42 -19.35 -23.06 0.98
CA PHE A 42 -20.07 -24.34 0.90
C PHE A 42 -21.45 -24.28 1.59
N LEU A 43 -21.52 -23.62 2.75
CA LEU A 43 -22.76 -23.43 3.51
C LEU A 43 -23.66 -22.33 2.92
N ARG A 44 -23.24 -21.67 1.82
CA ARG A 44 -23.96 -20.57 1.15
C ARG A 44 -24.38 -19.47 2.12
N LEU A 45 -23.54 -19.14 3.09
CA LEU A 45 -23.81 -18.11 4.11
C LEU A 45 -23.66 -16.67 3.58
N GLY A 46 -23.76 -16.46 2.26
CA GLY A 46 -23.65 -15.15 1.63
C GLY A 46 -24.69 -14.14 2.13
N PHE A 47 -25.86 -14.62 2.56
CA PHE A 47 -26.92 -13.78 3.14
C PHE A 47 -26.44 -13.00 4.40
N LEU A 48 -25.46 -13.52 5.15
CA LEU A 48 -24.91 -12.83 6.32
C LEU A 48 -24.13 -11.56 5.94
N VAL A 49 -23.49 -11.55 4.76
CA VAL A 49 -22.75 -10.37 4.28
C VAL A 49 -23.69 -9.23 3.93
N GLU A 50 -24.90 -9.55 3.45
CA GLU A 50 -25.96 -8.57 3.16
C GLU A 50 -26.51 -7.90 4.43
N LEU A 51 -26.36 -8.53 5.60
CA LEU A 51 -26.74 -7.93 6.90
C LEU A 51 -25.70 -6.92 7.41
N ILE A 52 -24.52 -6.84 6.80
CA ILE A 52 -23.50 -5.87 7.18
C ILE A 52 -23.86 -4.51 6.57
N SER A 53 -24.01 -3.49 7.42
CA SER A 53 -24.32 -2.14 6.93
C SER A 53 -23.19 -1.58 6.06
N LEU A 54 -23.54 -0.92 4.95
CA LEU A 54 -22.58 -0.24 4.07
C LEU A 54 -21.74 0.79 4.85
N ASN A 55 -22.33 1.43 5.85
CA ASN A 55 -21.65 2.39 6.73
C ASN A 55 -20.56 1.72 7.57
N ALA A 56 -20.80 0.50 8.08
CA ALA A 56 -19.79 -0.26 8.82
C ALA A 56 -18.62 -0.67 7.93
N VAL A 57 -18.90 -1.15 6.71
CA VAL A 57 -17.86 -1.52 5.75
C VAL A 57 -17.04 -0.30 5.33
N ALA A 58 -17.68 0.82 5.02
CA ALA A 58 -17.01 2.09 4.69
C ALA A 58 -16.16 2.61 5.85
N GLY A 59 -16.66 2.54 7.09
CA GLY A 59 -15.92 2.88 8.30
C GLY A 59 -14.69 2.01 8.51
N PHE A 60 -14.81 0.69 8.33
CA PHE A 60 -13.69 -0.24 8.43
C PHE A 60 -12.64 0.00 7.34
N MET A 61 -13.05 0.19 6.07
CA MET A 61 -12.12 0.49 4.97
C MET A 61 -11.37 1.80 5.21
N THR A 62 -12.06 2.84 5.67
CA THR A 62 -11.44 4.14 5.97
C THR A 62 -10.49 4.05 7.16
N GLY A 63 -10.87 3.35 8.23
CA GLY A 63 -10.00 3.10 9.39
C GLY A 63 -8.76 2.28 9.03
N SER A 64 -8.90 1.27 8.18
CA SER A 64 -7.78 0.49 7.66
C SER A 64 -6.86 1.34 6.78
N ALA A 65 -7.42 2.16 5.89
CA ALA A 65 -6.66 3.10 5.07
C ALA A 65 -5.87 4.10 5.94
N PHE A 66 -6.50 4.67 6.97
CA PHE A 66 -5.84 5.56 7.93
C PHE A 66 -4.67 4.86 8.64
N ASN A 67 -4.88 3.62 9.10
CA ASN A 67 -3.82 2.84 9.76
C ASN A 67 -2.65 2.51 8.81
N ILE A 68 -2.93 2.16 7.56
CA ILE A 68 -1.89 1.89 6.56
C ILE A 68 -1.09 3.16 6.26
N LEU A 69 -1.77 4.30 6.05
CA LEU A 69 -1.11 5.58 5.78
C LEU A 69 -0.10 5.92 6.87
N TRP A 70 -0.54 5.94 8.13
CA TRP A 70 0.33 6.26 9.27
C TRP A 70 1.42 5.22 9.53
N GLY A 71 1.19 3.94 9.18
CA GLY A 71 2.23 2.91 9.24
C GLY A 71 3.38 3.14 8.25
N GLN A 72 3.15 3.87 7.15
CA GLN A 72 4.15 4.15 6.10
C GLN A 72 4.83 5.51 6.26
N VAL A 73 4.23 6.47 6.99
CA VAL A 73 4.80 7.83 7.17
C VAL A 73 6.23 7.80 7.72
N PRO A 74 6.56 7.06 8.80
CA PRO A 74 7.94 7.02 9.32
C PRO A 74 8.96 6.46 8.33
N ALA A 75 8.54 5.51 7.48
CA ALA A 75 9.40 4.96 6.42
C ALA A 75 9.65 5.97 5.30
N LEU A 76 8.62 6.74 4.92
CA LEU A 76 8.75 7.78 3.89
C LEU A 76 9.62 8.95 4.32
N MET A 77 9.65 9.27 5.61
CA MET A 77 10.37 10.42 6.17
C MET A 77 11.77 10.07 6.72
N GLY A 78 12.18 8.79 6.66
CA GLY A 78 13.52 8.36 7.07
C GLY A 78 13.73 8.05 8.56
N TYR A 79 12.76 8.34 9.43
CA TYR A 79 12.85 8.09 10.88
C TYR A 79 12.17 6.79 11.34
N ASN A 80 12.02 5.79 10.46
CA ASN A 80 11.35 4.52 10.78
C ASN A 80 11.90 3.80 12.02
N LYS A 81 13.20 3.96 12.30
CA LYS A 81 13.85 3.35 13.48
C LYS A 81 13.40 3.96 14.81
N LEU A 82 12.89 5.19 14.79
CA LEU A 82 12.47 5.95 15.98
C LEU A 82 10.99 5.73 16.33
N VAL A 83 10.18 5.21 15.38
CA VAL A 83 8.74 5.01 15.57
C VAL A 83 8.36 3.55 15.44
N ASN A 84 7.77 2.99 16.50
CA ASN A 84 7.25 1.63 16.48
C ASN A 84 5.89 1.58 15.77
N THR A 85 5.89 1.17 14.50
CA THR A 85 4.69 1.06 13.65
C THR A 85 3.80 -0.15 13.98
N ARG A 86 4.14 -0.95 14.99
CA ARG A 86 3.35 -2.11 15.45
C ARG A 86 2.39 -1.77 16.60
N VAL A 87 2.45 -0.54 17.11
CA VAL A 87 1.62 -0.07 18.23
C VAL A 87 0.26 0.44 17.71
N ALA A 88 -0.66 0.78 18.61
CA ALA A 88 -1.95 1.38 18.24
C ALA A 88 -1.78 2.63 17.35
N THR A 89 -2.64 2.77 16.34
CA THR A 89 -2.53 3.80 15.29
C THR A 89 -2.45 5.23 15.85
N TYR A 90 -3.18 5.55 16.92
CA TYR A 90 -3.12 6.87 17.52
C TYR A 90 -1.74 7.20 18.12
N LYS A 91 -1.03 6.20 18.65
CA LYS A 91 0.34 6.39 19.14
C LYS A 91 1.30 6.60 17.98
N ILE A 92 1.13 5.83 16.90
CA ILE A 92 1.92 6.02 15.65
C ILE A 92 1.75 7.44 15.14
N VAL A 93 0.53 8.00 15.13
CA VAL A 93 0.27 9.38 14.72
C VAL A 93 1.04 10.37 15.61
N ILE A 94 0.89 10.26 16.92
CA ILE A 94 1.55 11.17 17.89
C ILE A 94 3.07 11.08 17.77
N ASP A 95 3.63 9.88 17.75
CA ASP A 95 5.08 9.66 17.69
C ASP A 95 5.64 10.07 16.33
N SER A 96 4.90 9.88 15.24
CA SER A 96 5.29 10.36 13.91
C SER A 96 5.32 11.87 13.81
N LEU A 97 4.40 12.57 14.49
CA LEU A 97 4.37 14.04 14.55
C LEU A 97 5.47 14.59 15.47
N LYS A 98 5.81 13.88 16.55
CA LYS A 98 6.89 14.28 17.47
C LYS A 98 8.28 14.19 16.85
N HIS A 99 8.53 13.17 16.04
CA HIS A 99 9.82 12.96 15.36
C HIS A 99 9.88 13.55 13.95
N LEU A 100 8.90 14.41 13.59
CA LEU A 100 8.94 15.16 12.35
C LEU A 100 10.21 16.03 12.17
N PRO A 101 10.81 16.67 13.20
CA PRO A 101 12.08 17.37 13.04
C PRO A 101 13.28 16.44 12.80
N ASP A 102 13.18 15.15 13.14
CA ASP A 102 14.23 14.14 12.93
C ASP A 102 14.25 13.56 11.51
N THR A 103 13.62 14.26 10.56
CA THR A 103 13.55 13.87 9.16
C THR A 103 14.95 13.87 8.54
N THR A 104 15.40 12.73 8.03
CA THR A 104 16.71 12.59 7.39
C THR A 104 16.65 12.87 5.89
N LEU A 105 17.81 12.93 5.22
CA LEU A 105 17.89 13.04 3.76
C LEU A 105 17.20 11.88 3.03
N ASP A 106 16.91 10.76 3.70
CA ASP A 106 16.14 9.65 3.14
C ASP A 106 14.71 10.05 2.79
N ALA A 107 14.18 11.11 3.41
CA ALA A 107 12.88 11.67 3.05
C ALA A 107 12.83 12.19 1.62
N ALA A 108 13.95 12.67 1.07
CA ALA A 108 14.02 13.04 -0.35
C ALA A 108 13.81 11.80 -1.24
N PHE A 109 14.42 10.66 -0.88
CA PHE A 109 14.22 9.40 -1.59
C PHE A 109 12.82 8.81 -1.42
N GLY A 110 12.11 9.13 -0.33
CA GLY A 110 10.71 8.71 -0.13
C GLY A 110 9.68 9.63 -0.81
N LEU A 111 9.83 10.95 -0.66
CA LEU A 111 8.84 11.94 -1.09
C LEU A 111 8.92 12.26 -2.60
N ILE A 112 10.11 12.28 -3.19
CA ILE A 112 10.27 12.56 -4.62
C ILE A 112 9.57 11.50 -5.50
N PRO A 113 9.77 10.18 -5.30
CA PRO A 113 9.04 9.18 -6.09
C PRO A 113 7.54 9.22 -5.83
N LEU A 114 7.11 9.52 -4.60
CA LEU A 114 5.69 9.69 -4.27
C LEU A 114 5.07 10.85 -5.07
N PHE A 115 5.76 11.99 -5.14
CA PHE A 115 5.35 13.15 -5.93
C PHE A 115 5.27 12.83 -7.42
N ILE A 116 6.28 12.14 -7.97
CA ILE A 116 6.30 11.71 -9.38
C ILE A 116 5.16 10.73 -9.67
N LEU A 117 4.93 9.75 -8.78
CA LEU A 117 3.82 8.78 -8.90
C LEU A 117 2.47 9.49 -8.99
N TYR A 118 2.23 10.48 -8.13
CA TYR A 118 0.97 11.20 -8.10
C TYR A 118 0.81 12.13 -9.32
N THR A 119 1.88 12.83 -9.70
CA THR A 119 1.90 13.69 -10.88
C THR A 119 1.65 12.89 -12.16
N TRP A 120 2.30 11.74 -12.32
CA TRP A 120 2.08 10.83 -13.44
C TRP A 120 0.65 10.25 -13.43
N LYS A 121 0.13 9.87 -12.26
CA LYS A 121 -1.26 9.40 -12.13
C LYS A 121 -2.25 10.45 -12.63
N TRP A 122 -2.08 11.69 -12.21
CA TRP A 122 -2.94 12.80 -12.59
C TRP A 122 -2.81 13.07 -14.09
N TRP A 123 -1.57 13.07 -14.62
CA TRP A 123 -1.29 13.30 -16.03
C TRP A 123 -1.82 12.20 -16.94
N CYS A 124 -1.36 10.96 -16.78
CA CYS A 124 -1.74 9.85 -17.67
C CYS A 124 -3.14 9.29 -17.38
N GLY A 125 -3.62 9.40 -16.13
CA GLY A 125 -4.90 8.83 -15.72
C GLY A 125 -6.10 9.77 -15.90
N THR A 126 -5.89 11.09 -15.86
CA THR A 126 -7.00 12.05 -15.86
C THR A 126 -6.83 13.14 -16.90
N TYR A 127 -5.68 13.82 -16.94
CA TYR A 127 -5.49 14.98 -17.79
C TYR A 127 -5.28 14.60 -19.28
N GLY A 128 -4.35 13.68 -19.57
CA GLY A 128 -4.00 13.22 -20.91
C GLY A 128 -5.14 12.59 -21.70
N PRO A 129 -5.95 11.68 -21.11
CA PRO A 129 -7.13 11.13 -21.76
C PRO A 129 -8.19 12.20 -22.04
N ARG A 130 -8.43 13.12 -21.09
CA ARG A 130 -9.38 14.24 -21.26
C ARG A 130 -8.93 15.22 -22.35
N LEU A 131 -7.62 15.46 -22.46
CA LEU A 131 -7.06 16.31 -23.51
C LEU A 131 -7.19 15.64 -24.89
N ASN A 132 -6.92 14.33 -24.98
CA ASN A 132 -7.09 13.56 -26.22
C ASN A 132 -8.56 13.52 -26.66
N ASP A 133 -9.49 13.43 -25.71
CA ASP A 133 -10.94 13.51 -26.00
C ASP A 133 -11.34 14.89 -26.54
N ARG A 134 -10.69 15.98 -26.13
CA ARG A 134 -10.95 17.34 -26.65
C ARG A 134 -10.31 17.62 -28.00
N PHE A 135 -9.03 17.27 -28.20
CA PHE A 135 -8.29 17.65 -29.41
C PHE A 135 -8.38 16.64 -30.56
N ASN A 136 -8.48 15.34 -30.26
CA ASN A 136 -8.42 14.27 -31.27
C ASN A 136 -9.78 13.61 -31.57
N SER A 137 -10.89 14.16 -31.09
CA SER A 137 -12.23 13.60 -31.36
C SER A 137 -12.56 13.48 -32.85
N LYS A 138 -11.92 14.28 -33.72
CA LYS A 138 -12.11 14.25 -35.18
C LYS A 138 -11.27 13.18 -35.90
N LYS A 139 -10.27 12.56 -35.26
CA LYS A 139 -9.40 11.53 -35.85
C LYS A 139 -9.49 10.20 -35.09
N PRO A 140 -10.33 9.24 -35.53
CA PRO A 140 -10.62 8.02 -34.76
C PRO A 140 -9.42 7.08 -34.59
N ARG A 141 -8.50 7.02 -35.58
CA ARG A 141 -7.29 6.20 -35.50
C ARG A 141 -6.29 6.73 -34.48
N LEU A 142 -6.04 8.04 -34.49
CA LEU A 142 -5.10 8.69 -33.58
C LEU A 142 -5.64 8.69 -32.14
N HIS A 143 -6.94 8.94 -31.97
CA HIS A 143 -7.61 8.88 -30.67
C HIS A 143 -7.45 7.51 -30.01
N LYS A 144 -7.64 6.43 -30.78
CA LYS A 144 -7.42 5.06 -30.31
C LYS A 144 -5.96 4.85 -29.91
N ILE A 145 -4.99 5.09 -30.79
CA ILE A 145 -3.56 4.90 -30.49
C ILE A 145 -3.16 5.65 -29.21
N VAL A 146 -3.54 6.93 -29.09
CA VAL A 146 -3.20 7.76 -27.93
C VAL A 146 -3.84 7.23 -26.64
N LYS A 147 -5.11 6.79 -26.65
CA LYS A 147 -5.73 6.15 -25.46
C LYS A 147 -5.01 4.87 -25.04
N TRP A 148 -4.61 4.03 -26.00
CA TRP A 148 -3.84 2.82 -25.71
C TRP A 148 -2.47 3.15 -25.13
N THR A 149 -1.78 4.18 -25.64
CA THR A 149 -0.50 4.63 -25.05
C THR A 149 -0.65 5.13 -23.62
N TYR A 150 -1.68 5.93 -23.32
CA TYR A 150 -1.95 6.39 -21.95
C TYR A 150 -2.32 5.25 -21.01
N PHE A 151 -3.08 4.25 -21.49
CA PHE A 151 -3.41 3.07 -20.71
C PHE A 151 -2.15 2.27 -20.32
N TYR A 152 -1.27 1.98 -21.29
CA TYR A 152 -0.02 1.27 -21.00
C TYR A 152 0.94 2.09 -20.13
N ALA A 153 1.07 3.39 -20.39
CA ALA A 153 1.88 4.30 -19.57
C ALA A 153 1.37 4.40 -18.12
N GLN A 154 0.05 4.30 -17.90
CA GLN A 154 -0.53 4.27 -16.57
C GLN A 154 -0.27 2.93 -15.87
N ALA A 155 -0.33 1.80 -16.60
CA ALA A 155 -0.08 0.47 -16.06
C ALA A 155 1.38 0.26 -15.65
N SER A 156 2.34 0.79 -16.41
CA SER A 156 3.78 0.63 -16.14
C SER A 156 4.33 1.58 -15.08
N ARG A 157 3.57 2.61 -14.66
CA ARG A 157 4.02 3.70 -13.77
C ARG A 157 4.80 3.21 -12.55
N ASN A 158 4.24 2.25 -11.81
CA ASN A 158 4.88 1.78 -10.57
C ASN A 158 6.21 1.07 -10.87
N GLY A 159 6.26 0.24 -11.91
CA GLY A 159 7.46 -0.49 -12.30
C GLY A 159 8.58 0.43 -12.79
N ILE A 160 8.25 1.41 -13.63
CA ILE A 160 9.21 2.40 -14.15
C ILE A 160 9.87 3.16 -12.98
N ILE A 161 9.06 3.63 -12.03
CA ILE A 161 9.56 4.44 -10.92
C ILE A 161 10.45 3.61 -10.00
N ILE A 162 10.09 2.36 -9.72
CA ILE A 162 10.95 1.45 -8.94
C ILE A 162 12.30 1.26 -9.63
N ILE A 163 12.33 0.99 -10.93
CA ILE A 163 13.57 0.76 -11.67
C ILE A 163 14.45 2.02 -11.65
N VAL A 164 13.89 3.18 -11.99
CA VAL A 164 14.62 4.45 -12.04
C VAL A 164 15.21 4.82 -10.68
N PHE A 165 14.41 4.75 -9.61
CA PHE A 165 14.89 5.08 -8.27
C PHE A 165 15.91 4.07 -7.74
N THR A 166 15.78 2.79 -8.12
CA THR A 166 16.80 1.78 -7.82
C THR A 166 18.13 2.12 -8.50
N CYS A 167 18.11 2.53 -9.77
CA CYS A 167 19.31 2.96 -10.49
C CYS A 167 19.94 4.22 -9.88
N ILE A 168 19.13 5.22 -9.50
CA ILE A 168 19.61 6.45 -8.84
C ILE A 168 20.25 6.13 -7.49
N ALA A 169 19.59 5.30 -6.67
CA ALA A 169 20.14 4.87 -5.39
C ALA A 169 21.47 4.15 -5.55
N TRP A 170 21.57 3.23 -6.52
CA TRP A 170 22.82 2.55 -6.86
C TRP A 170 23.93 3.50 -7.32
N ALA A 171 23.60 4.50 -8.13
CA ALA A 171 24.56 5.50 -8.60
C ALA A 171 25.09 6.41 -7.49
N ILE A 172 24.31 6.66 -6.43
CA ILE A 172 24.71 7.51 -5.29
C ILE A 172 25.49 6.71 -4.24
N THR A 173 25.25 5.40 -4.14
CA THR A 173 25.91 4.52 -3.15
C THR A 173 27.21 3.88 -3.62
N ARG A 174 27.58 4.08 -4.88
CA ARG A 174 28.85 3.64 -5.47
C ARG A 174 29.86 4.78 -5.53
#